data_AF-A0A178IQH8-F1
#
_entry.id   AF-A0A178IQH8-F1
#
_cell.length_a   1.000
_cell.length_b   1.000
_cell.length_c   1.000
_cell.angle_alpha   90.00
_cell.angle_beta   90.00
_cell.angle_gamma   90.00
#
_symmetry.space_group_name_H-M   'P 1'
#
loop_
_entity.id
_entity.type
_entity.pdbx_description
1 polymer ?
#
loop_
_entity_poly.entity_id
_entity_poly.type
_entity_poly.pdbx_seq_one_letter_code
_entity_poly.pdbx_strand_id
1 'polypeptide(L)'
;MNTIPVNTAGRRGFKLTVDKLGKDQGKANHANAFIGFGVPHRKSSTGAYKMDALRQGIPVNHDINPSPDTVAFVSLCHEGLFNTETIALAKKVIAAGGTVIMDAQGQHRGQSHSSYNKTGEGKVQDGLGNPQGITREGYTIWGNPKNIR
;
A
#
# COMPACT_ATOMS: atom_id res chain seq x y z
N MET A 1 31.08 1.99 13.87
CA MET A 1 30.48 1.20 12.76
C MET A 1 28.99 1.11 13.04
N ASN A 2 28.15 1.79 12.26
CA ASN A 2 26.70 1.69 12.38
C ASN A 2 26.25 0.40 11.69
N THR A 3 25.86 -0.60 12.48
CA THR A 3 25.17 -1.78 11.97
C THR A 3 23.79 -1.36 11.47
N ILE A 4 23.59 -1.43 10.16
CA ILE A 4 22.26 -1.38 9.55
C ILE A 4 21.49 -2.58 10.11
N PRO A 5 20.31 -2.39 10.74
CA PRO A 5 19.56 -3.53 11.27
C PRO A 5 19.18 -4.45 10.12
N VAL A 6 19.55 -5.72 10.28
CA VAL A 6 19.24 -6.81 9.36
C VAL A 6 17.73 -6.91 9.23
N ASN A 7 17.25 -6.96 8.00
CA ASN A 7 15.84 -7.14 7.64
C ASN A 7 15.33 -8.47 8.24
N THR A 8 14.61 -8.40 9.36
CA THR A 8 13.83 -9.53 9.86
C THR A 8 12.68 -9.79 8.90
N ALA A 9 12.90 -10.73 7.98
CA ALA A 9 11.83 -11.40 7.28
C ALA A 9 10.75 -11.80 8.29
N GLY A 10 9.57 -11.19 8.19
CA GLY A 10 8.42 -11.53 9.03
C GLY A 10 7.82 -10.41 9.89
N ARG A 11 8.47 -9.25 10.05
CA ARG A 11 7.83 -8.14 10.80
C ARG A 11 6.84 -7.38 9.92
N ARG A 12 5.55 -7.63 10.14
CA ARG A 12 4.44 -6.83 9.61
C ARG A 12 4.10 -5.70 10.57
N GLY A 13 3.51 -4.64 10.05
CA GLY A 13 3.08 -3.50 10.83
C GLY A 13 4.09 -2.36 10.85
N PHE A 14 3.63 -1.16 10.53
CA PHE A 14 4.36 0.08 10.80
C PHE A 14 3.42 1.19 11.24
N LYS A 15 3.92 2.09 12.10
CA LYS A 15 3.13 3.18 12.69
C LYS A 15 3.06 4.36 11.73
N LEU A 16 1.86 4.84 11.44
CA LEU A 16 1.62 6.08 10.70
C LEU A 16 1.54 7.25 11.68
N THR A 17 2.19 8.35 11.34
CA THR A 17 2.19 9.61 12.12
C THR A 17 0.98 10.48 11.79
N VAL A 18 0.36 10.29 10.63
CA VAL A 18 -0.76 11.11 10.15
C VAL A 18 -1.92 10.24 9.68
N ASP A 19 -2.68 9.65 10.61
CA ASP A 19 -3.91 8.92 10.25
C ASP A 19 -5.06 9.31 11.18
N LYS A 20 -5.71 10.43 10.84
CA LYS A 20 -6.74 11.04 11.67
C LYS A 20 -7.96 10.14 11.92
N LEU A 21 -8.23 9.18 11.03
CA LEU A 21 -9.41 8.31 11.10
C LEU A 21 -9.05 6.84 11.42
N GLY A 22 -7.76 6.52 11.61
CA GLY A 22 -7.31 5.15 11.87
C GLY A 22 -7.44 4.20 10.67
N LYS A 23 -7.89 4.71 9.50
CA LYS A 23 -8.23 3.90 8.34
C LYS A 23 -6.98 3.36 7.65
N ASP A 24 -5.97 4.20 7.47
CA ASP A 24 -4.75 3.79 6.78
C ASP A 24 -3.83 2.98 7.71
N GLN A 25 -3.90 3.21 9.02
CA GLN A 25 -3.17 2.48 10.03
C GLN A 25 -3.59 1.00 10.04
N GLY A 26 -4.87 0.69 9.81
CA GLY A 26 -5.30 -0.71 9.69
C GLY A 26 -4.61 -1.43 8.52
N LYS A 27 -4.47 -0.80 7.35
CA LYS A 27 -3.68 -1.36 6.23
C LYS A 27 -2.21 -1.51 6.61
N ALA A 28 -1.63 -0.46 7.22
CA ALA A 28 -0.24 -0.46 7.64
C ALA A 28 0.07 -1.55 8.68
N ASN A 29 -0.89 -1.95 9.54
CA ASN A 29 -0.74 -3.03 10.52
C ASN A 29 -0.50 -4.40 9.88
N HIS A 30 -1.03 -4.65 8.68
CA HIS A 30 -0.83 -5.91 7.96
C HIS A 30 0.40 -5.91 7.07
N ALA A 31 0.92 -4.74 6.70
CA ALA A 31 1.92 -4.59 5.66
C ALA A 31 3.36 -4.69 6.17
N ASN A 32 4.23 -5.24 5.33
CA ASN A 32 5.68 -5.23 5.51
C ASN A 32 6.41 -4.54 4.33
N ALA A 33 5.66 -3.92 3.41
CA ALA A 33 6.14 -3.10 2.32
C ALA A 33 5.16 -1.96 2.05
N PHE A 34 5.62 -0.87 1.45
CA PHE A 34 4.78 0.27 1.11
C PHE A 34 4.98 0.75 -0.33
N ILE A 35 3.88 0.91 -1.06
CA ILE A 35 3.89 1.48 -2.41
C ILE A 35 3.13 2.80 -2.37
N GLY A 36 3.84 3.90 -2.59
CA GLY A 36 3.31 5.24 -2.56
C GLY A 36 4.41 6.27 -2.73
N PHE A 37 4.21 7.18 -3.68
CA PHE A 37 5.22 8.17 -4.07
C PHE A 37 5.03 9.53 -3.39
N GLY A 38 3.80 9.85 -2.98
CA GLY A 38 3.43 11.19 -2.53
C GLY A 38 3.27 12.17 -3.69
N VAL A 39 3.25 13.46 -3.38
CA VAL A 39 3.22 14.54 -4.39
C VAL A 39 4.52 15.34 -4.31
N PRO A 40 5.28 15.53 -5.40
CA PRO A 40 6.61 16.15 -5.35
C PRO A 40 6.62 17.59 -4.83
N HIS A 41 5.55 18.35 -5.06
CA HIS A 41 5.50 19.80 -4.84
C HIS A 41 4.62 20.22 -3.64
N ARG A 42 4.08 19.28 -2.87
CA ARG A 42 3.26 19.59 -1.67
C ARG A 42 3.27 18.45 -0.67
N LYS A 43 2.88 18.74 0.58
CA LYS A 43 2.61 17.70 1.58
C LYS A 43 1.39 16.86 1.16
N SER A 44 1.49 15.55 1.30
CA SER A 44 0.37 14.61 1.12
C SER A 44 0.45 13.48 2.15
N SER A 45 -0.68 12.87 2.48
CA SER A 45 -0.71 11.73 3.41
C SER A 45 0.13 10.57 2.90
N THR A 46 0.03 10.22 1.61
CA THR A 46 0.90 9.20 0.99
C THR A 46 2.39 9.53 1.15
N GLY A 47 2.76 10.81 1.01
CA GLY A 47 4.14 11.25 1.26
C GLY A 47 4.56 11.08 2.72
N ALA A 48 3.69 11.37 3.68
CA ALA A 48 3.94 11.13 5.10
C ALA A 48 4.09 9.62 5.39
N TYR A 49 3.21 8.78 4.84
CA TYR A 49 3.26 7.32 5.00
C TYR A 49 4.55 6.73 4.45
N LYS A 50 5.01 7.20 3.28
CA LYS A 50 6.32 6.84 2.71
C LYS A 50 7.45 7.12 3.70
N MET A 51 7.46 8.31 4.31
CA MET A 51 8.50 8.68 5.27
C MET A 51 8.42 7.86 6.56
N ASP A 52 7.23 7.51 7.02
CA ASP A 52 7.03 6.67 8.20
C ASP A 52 7.48 5.22 7.97
N ALA A 53 7.22 4.68 6.78
CA ALA A 53 7.73 3.37 6.34
C ALA A 53 9.27 3.37 6.34
N LEU A 54 9.89 4.36 5.67
CA LEU A 54 11.35 4.50 5.61
C LEU A 54 12.00 4.59 6.99
N ARG A 55 11.45 5.41 7.91
CA ARG A 55 11.95 5.54 9.29
C ARG A 55 11.92 4.24 10.08
N GLN A 56 11.04 3.33 9.72
CA GLN A 56 10.84 2.04 10.38
C GLN A 56 11.50 0.87 9.63
N GLY A 57 12.30 1.16 8.59
CA GLY A 57 12.99 0.15 7.80
C GLY A 57 12.07 -0.69 6.90
N ILE A 58 10.85 -0.20 6.62
CA ILE A 58 9.93 -0.84 5.70
C ILE A 58 10.34 -0.48 4.26
N PRO A 59 10.57 -1.46 3.37
CA PRO A 59 10.93 -1.18 1.98
C PRO A 59 9.81 -0.44 1.26
N VAL A 60 10.19 0.52 0.42
CA VAL A 60 9.25 1.39 -0.32
C VAL A 60 9.48 1.34 -1.81
N ASN A 61 8.40 1.33 -2.59
CA ASN A 61 8.42 1.44 -4.06
C ASN A 61 9.43 0.48 -4.73
N HIS A 62 10.48 1.00 -5.36
CA HIS A 62 11.49 0.22 -6.08
C HIS A 62 12.46 -0.55 -5.18
N ASP A 63 12.53 -0.21 -3.90
CA ASP A 63 13.36 -0.91 -2.92
C ASP A 63 12.69 -2.20 -2.41
N ILE A 64 11.43 -2.44 -2.79
CA ILE A 64 10.73 -3.68 -2.47
C ILE A 64 11.35 -4.81 -3.29
N ASN A 65 11.85 -5.83 -2.62
CA ASN A 65 12.20 -7.12 -3.22
C ASN A 65 11.02 -8.10 -3.06
N PRO A 66 10.19 -8.30 -4.09
CA PRO A 66 8.94 -9.04 -3.93
C PRO A 66 9.17 -10.53 -3.66
N SER A 67 8.33 -11.08 -2.77
CA SER A 67 8.31 -12.51 -2.42
C SER A 67 6.89 -12.94 -2.03
N PRO A 68 6.64 -14.26 -1.86
CA PRO A 68 5.36 -14.75 -1.37
C PRO A 68 4.95 -14.19 0.00
N ASP A 69 5.91 -13.75 0.82
CA ASP A 69 5.65 -13.16 2.15
C ASP A 69 5.42 -11.65 2.12
N THR A 70 5.57 -11.01 0.95
CA THR A 70 5.38 -9.57 0.81
C THR A 70 3.91 -9.20 0.95
N VAL A 71 3.61 -8.26 1.85
CA VAL A 71 2.31 -7.61 1.99
C VAL A 71 2.53 -6.11 1.81
N ALA A 72 2.17 -5.60 0.64
CA ALA A 72 2.36 -4.21 0.27
C ALA A 72 1.09 -3.39 0.54
N PHE A 73 1.19 -2.41 1.44
CA PHE A 73 0.19 -1.34 1.55
C PHE A 73 0.41 -0.33 0.42
N VAL A 74 -0.57 -0.22 -0.47
CA VAL A 74 -0.58 0.78 -1.54
C VAL A 74 -1.40 2.01 -1.12
N SER A 75 -0.83 3.20 -1.28
CA SER A 75 -1.53 4.48 -1.09
C SER A 75 -1.23 5.41 -2.26
N LEU A 76 -2.26 6.06 -2.79
CA LEU A 76 -2.13 7.00 -3.89
C LEU A 76 -2.72 8.36 -3.53
N CYS A 77 -2.14 9.40 -4.11
CA CYS A 77 -2.74 10.72 -4.12
C CYS A 77 -3.77 10.82 -5.25
N HIS A 78 -4.82 11.60 -5.03
CA HIS A 78 -5.95 11.69 -5.95
C HIS A 78 -5.58 12.18 -7.36
N GLU A 79 -4.47 12.92 -7.50
CA GLU A 79 -3.97 13.45 -8.78
C GLU A 79 -3.53 12.37 -9.76
N GLY A 80 -3.22 11.15 -9.29
CA GLY A 80 -2.86 10.02 -10.15
C GLY A 80 -1.50 10.12 -10.84
N LEU A 81 -0.58 10.94 -10.33
CA LEU A 81 0.74 11.23 -10.92
C LEU A 81 1.62 9.98 -11.14
N PHE A 82 1.40 8.90 -10.38
CA PHE A 82 2.24 7.70 -10.40
C PHE A 82 1.44 6.41 -10.62
N ASN A 83 0.26 6.47 -11.26
CA ASN A 83 -0.62 5.32 -11.39
C ASN A 83 0.03 4.16 -12.14
N THR A 84 0.60 4.42 -13.33
CA THR A 84 1.24 3.38 -14.16
C THR A 84 2.36 2.67 -13.41
N GLU A 85 3.20 3.44 -12.72
CA GLU A 85 4.32 2.91 -11.94
C GLU A 85 3.83 2.12 -10.72
N THR A 86 2.81 2.61 -10.04
CA THR A 86 2.19 1.93 -8.89
C THR A 86 1.55 0.60 -9.32
N ILE A 87 0.85 0.57 -10.46
CA ILE A 87 0.30 -0.66 -11.05
C ILE A 87 1.43 -1.65 -11.37
N ALA A 88 2.52 -1.18 -11.99
CA ALA A 88 3.65 -2.05 -12.32
C ALA A 88 4.29 -2.68 -11.08
N LEU A 89 4.51 -1.90 -10.02
CA LEU A 89 5.06 -2.39 -8.76
C LEU A 89 4.12 -3.36 -8.05
N ALA A 90 2.84 -3.03 -7.96
CA ALA A 90 1.83 -3.91 -7.37
C ALA A 90 1.71 -5.23 -8.13
N LYS A 91 1.75 -5.21 -9.47
CA LYS A 91 1.78 -6.43 -10.29
C LYS A 91 3.03 -7.28 -10.06
N LYS A 92 4.20 -6.68 -9.81
CA LYS A 92 5.40 -7.43 -9.42
C LYS A 92 5.21 -8.15 -8.08
N VAL A 93 4.59 -7.49 -7.10
CA VAL A 93 4.26 -8.12 -5.80
C VAL A 93 3.31 -9.30 -5.98
N ILE A 94 2.25 -9.14 -6.75
CA ILE A 94 1.27 -10.20 -7.04
C ILE A 94 1.94 -11.36 -7.79
N ALA A 95 2.75 -11.08 -8.81
CA ALA A 95 3.44 -12.10 -9.60
C ALA A 95 4.44 -12.92 -8.78
N ALA A 96 5.04 -12.34 -7.74
CA ALA A 96 5.90 -13.04 -6.79
C ALA A 96 5.13 -13.88 -5.75
N GLY A 97 3.80 -13.94 -5.83
CA GLY A 97 2.94 -14.66 -4.88
C GLY A 97 2.60 -13.85 -3.61
N GLY A 98 2.99 -12.57 -3.56
CA GLY A 98 2.69 -11.67 -2.45
C GLY A 98 1.27 -11.13 -2.48
N THR A 99 1.05 -10.08 -1.68
CA THR A 99 -0.27 -9.51 -1.43
C THR A 99 -0.22 -8.01 -1.49
N VAL A 100 -1.22 -7.41 -2.12
CA VAL A 100 -1.43 -5.96 -2.18
C VAL A 100 -2.71 -5.62 -1.42
N ILE A 101 -2.63 -4.64 -0.52
CA ILE A 101 -3.78 -4.13 0.25
C ILE A 101 -4.03 -2.65 -0.07
N MET A 102 -5.27 -2.31 -0.40
CA MET A 102 -5.72 -0.97 -0.78
C MET A 102 -7.00 -0.58 -0.06
N ASP A 103 -7.48 0.66 -0.23
CA ASP A 103 -8.83 1.03 0.20
C ASP A 103 -9.89 0.10 -0.42
N ALA A 104 -11.02 0.01 0.27
CA ALA A 104 -12.20 -0.68 -0.24
C ALA A 104 -12.60 -0.23 -1.64
N GLN A 105 -13.13 -1.15 -2.44
CA GLN A 105 -13.91 -0.84 -3.64
C GLN A 105 -15.32 -0.37 -3.24
N GLY A 106 -15.77 0.78 -3.75
CA GLY A 106 -17.16 1.24 -3.61
C GLY A 106 -17.48 2.04 -2.33
N GLN A 107 -18.77 2.17 -1.97
CA GLN A 107 -19.23 3.14 -0.96
C GLN A 107 -18.89 2.80 0.50
N HIS A 108 -18.34 1.63 0.80
CA HIS A 108 -18.03 1.24 2.17
C HIS A 108 -16.57 1.52 2.52
N ARG A 109 -16.33 2.63 3.24
CA ARG A 109 -15.05 2.99 3.89
C ARG A 109 -13.80 2.83 3.01
N GLY A 110 -13.86 3.37 1.81
CA GLY A 110 -12.72 3.46 0.90
C GLY A 110 -13.23 3.97 -0.43
N GLN A 111 -12.93 5.22 -0.77
CA GLN A 111 -13.57 5.89 -1.90
C GLN A 111 -12.71 5.77 -3.17
N SER A 112 -12.17 4.60 -3.49
CA SER A 112 -11.26 4.47 -4.66
C SER A 112 -11.90 4.99 -5.95
N HIS A 113 -13.22 4.86 -6.09
CA HIS A 113 -14.00 5.33 -7.25
C HIS A 113 -14.86 6.56 -6.99
N SER A 114 -14.70 7.28 -5.87
CA SER A 114 -15.42 8.55 -5.72
C SER A 114 -14.92 9.57 -6.75
N SER A 115 -15.72 10.62 -6.99
CA SER A 115 -15.30 11.74 -7.84
C SER A 115 -13.94 12.31 -7.45
N TYR A 116 -13.58 12.23 -6.16
CA TYR A 116 -12.30 12.67 -5.63
C TYR A 116 -11.15 11.72 -6.01
N ASN A 117 -11.30 10.39 -5.87
CA ASN A 117 -10.17 9.45 -5.99
C ASN A 117 -10.17 8.59 -7.27
N LYS A 118 -11.18 8.71 -8.13
CA LYS A 118 -11.29 7.93 -9.37
C LYS A 118 -10.06 8.07 -10.28
N THR A 119 -9.38 9.21 -10.24
CA THR A 119 -8.18 9.49 -11.03
C THR A 119 -6.90 8.93 -10.42
N GLY A 120 -6.87 8.67 -9.12
CA GLY A 120 -5.73 8.08 -8.41
C GLY A 120 -5.97 6.60 -8.14
N GLU A 121 -6.53 6.32 -6.96
CA GLU A 121 -6.70 4.95 -6.48
C GLU A 121 -7.65 4.10 -7.32
N GLY A 122 -8.73 4.68 -7.86
CA GLY A 122 -9.67 3.98 -8.74
C GLY A 122 -8.96 3.42 -9.97
N LYS A 123 -8.23 4.27 -10.70
CA LYS A 123 -7.41 3.84 -11.86
C LYS A 123 -6.41 2.74 -11.54
N VAL A 124 -5.80 2.76 -10.35
CA VAL A 124 -4.88 1.68 -9.96
C VAL A 124 -5.64 0.40 -9.72
N GLN A 125 -6.75 0.42 -8.98
CA GLN A 125 -7.57 -0.76 -8.74
C GLN A 125 -8.11 -1.35 -10.06
N ASP A 126 -8.58 -0.50 -10.98
CA ASP A 126 -8.96 -0.92 -12.34
C ASP A 126 -7.80 -1.60 -13.07
N GLY A 127 -6.60 -1.02 -12.98
CA GLY A 127 -5.38 -1.56 -13.60
C GLY A 127 -4.89 -2.88 -12.99
N LEU A 128 -5.25 -3.18 -11.74
CA LEU A 128 -5.00 -4.46 -11.07
C LEU A 128 -6.07 -5.51 -11.39
N GLY A 129 -7.26 -5.10 -11.82
CA GLY A 129 -8.37 -5.98 -12.15
C GLY A 129 -9.12 -6.48 -10.92
N ASN A 130 -9.70 -7.68 -11.00
CA ASN A 130 -10.57 -8.21 -9.95
C ASN A 130 -9.77 -8.53 -8.67
N PRO A 131 -10.23 -8.09 -7.50
CA PRO A 131 -9.62 -8.44 -6.23
C PRO A 131 -9.88 -9.91 -5.87
N GLN A 132 -9.00 -10.47 -5.03
CA GLN A 132 -9.09 -11.86 -4.54
C GLN A 132 -9.66 -11.95 -3.12
N GLY A 133 -9.90 -10.82 -2.44
CA GLY A 133 -10.49 -10.83 -1.11
C GLY A 133 -10.71 -9.44 -0.52
N ILE A 134 -11.30 -9.43 0.68
CA ILE A 134 -11.51 -8.24 1.49
C ILE A 134 -11.11 -8.60 2.94
N THR A 135 -10.44 -7.69 3.65
CA THR A 135 -10.14 -7.90 5.08
C THR A 135 -11.38 -7.74 5.95
N ARG A 136 -11.31 -8.13 7.23
CA ARG A 136 -12.40 -7.92 8.18
C ARG A 136 -12.77 -6.44 8.35
N GLU A 137 -11.78 -5.56 8.20
CA GLU A 137 -11.89 -4.10 8.28
C GLU A 137 -12.43 -3.47 6.99
N GLY A 138 -12.53 -4.24 5.90
CA GLY A 138 -13.08 -3.81 4.61
C GLY A 138 -12.05 -3.42 3.55
N TYR A 139 -10.76 -3.66 3.75
CA TYR A 139 -9.73 -3.34 2.76
C TYR A 139 -9.71 -4.34 1.62
N THR A 140 -9.54 -3.88 0.38
CA THR A 140 -9.51 -4.76 -0.78
C THR A 140 -8.12 -5.38 -0.97
N ILE A 141 -8.08 -6.66 -1.30
CA ILE A 141 -6.86 -7.46 -1.45
C ILE A 141 -6.70 -7.94 -2.89
N TRP A 142 -5.47 -7.82 -3.41
CA TRP A 142 -5.01 -8.53 -4.60
C TRP A 142 -3.85 -9.48 -4.27
N GLY A 143 -3.72 -10.57 -5.03
CA GLY A 143 -2.71 -11.60 -4.81
C GLY A 143 -3.16 -12.66 -3.81
N ASN A 144 -2.31 -12.98 -2.82
CA ASN A 144 -2.57 -14.08 -1.88
C ASN A 144 -3.26 -13.60 -0.59
N PRO A 145 -4.59 -13.77 -0.42
CA PRO A 145 -5.29 -13.29 0.78
C PRO A 145 -4.90 -14.04 2.07
N LYS A 146 -4.33 -15.25 1.98
CA LYS A 146 -3.88 -16.01 3.17
C LYS A 146 -2.74 -15.33 3.94
N ASN A 147 -2.08 -14.37 3.30
CA ASN A 147 -1.06 -13.55 3.93
C ASN A 147 -1.65 -12.44 4.80
N ILE A 148 -2.95 -12.18 4.74
CA ILE A 148 -3.62 -11.30 5.70
C ILE A 148 -4.28 -12.22 6.74
N ARG A 149 -3.73 -12.23 7.97
CA ARG A 149 -4.29 -12.94 9.13
C ARG A 149 -4.88 -11.94 10.09
#